data_AF-A0A660CJ06-F1
#
_entry.id   AF-A0A660CJ06-F1
#
_cell.length_a   1.000
_cell.length_b   1.000
_cell.length_c   1.000
_cell.angle_alpha   90.00
_cell.angle_beta   90.00
_cell.angle_gamma   90.00
#
_symmetry.space_group_name_H-M   'P 1'
#
loop_
_entity.id
_entity.type
_entity.pdbx_description
1 polymer ?
#
loop_
_entity_poly.entity_id
_entity_poly.type
_entity_poly.pdbx_seq_one_letter_code
_entity_poly.pdbx_strand_id
1 'polypeptide(L)'
;MPDTHAIPDPHPPADLIPIGAFARRSGLTASALRFYDDSGLLRPANVDAASGYRYYHADQLERAVAVRRLRGLEMPLPVVENVLATDPAHAARLIDEHVASLSTRADEARRAAVGIKAALTGTDAVPVATVKGHVLAAAIDQVLVATGESDEHPAISGVHIESGPEALTLVATDRYRLSIRTLVPDETLGAEWAGTLDGADLRSVLGELRRRHVVQLEALPDALRFRARESALHCRLASGRFPDHRALSAAVAPPVTRVVVAKASLLAALEATDDETVRLRARPDHLALASPDGAEQASVDAVVDGPDAEVWFGVTVLHPAVATAIGPDLMLDVRGPNEPVTVRSADHGDLATLAMPVEPPLDQA
;
A
#
# COMPACT_ATOMS: atom_id res chain seq x y z
N MET A 1 -44.39 61.28 32.36
CA MET A 1 -43.04 60.89 32.82
C MET A 1 -43.16 60.40 34.25
N PRO A 2 -42.48 59.30 34.62
CA PRO A 2 -41.80 58.36 33.71
C PRO A 2 -42.88 57.56 32.90
N ASP A 3 -42.82 56.30 32.47
CA ASP A 3 -41.93 55.16 32.72
C ASP A 3 -41.77 54.32 31.44
N THR A 4 -40.66 53.59 31.36
CA THR A 4 -40.46 52.41 30.50
C THR A 4 -39.36 51.60 31.16
N HIS A 5 -39.54 50.29 31.38
CA HIS A 5 -38.49 49.44 31.94
C HIS A 5 -37.33 49.30 30.95
N ALA A 6 -36.29 50.12 31.15
CA ALA A 6 -34.98 49.87 30.55
C ALA A 6 -34.41 48.58 31.18
N ILE A 7 -34.16 47.58 30.33
CA ILE A 7 -33.31 46.46 30.71
C ILE A 7 -31.92 47.05 31.01
N PRO A 8 -31.32 46.82 32.19
CA PRO A 8 -30.00 47.32 32.49
C PRO A 8 -29.00 46.60 31.60
N ASP A 9 -28.41 47.32 30.64
CA ASP A 9 -27.46 46.76 29.68
C ASP A 9 -26.12 46.51 30.39
N PRO A 10 -25.72 45.25 30.65
CA PRO A 10 -24.56 44.93 31.47
C PRO A 10 -23.32 45.00 30.57
N HIS A 11 -22.89 46.21 30.25
CA HIS A 11 -21.68 46.47 29.47
C HIS A 11 -20.49 45.71 30.10
N PRO A 12 -19.96 44.66 29.45
CA PRO A 12 -18.76 44.01 29.94
C PRO A 12 -17.55 44.94 29.69
N PRO A 13 -16.40 44.73 30.36
CA PRO A 13 -15.16 45.36 29.94
C PRO A 13 -14.90 45.04 28.45
N ALA A 14 -14.37 46.03 27.71
CA ALA A 14 -14.50 46.13 26.25
C ALA A 14 -13.95 44.94 25.44
N ASP A 15 -13.09 44.10 26.03
CA ASP A 15 -12.41 42.97 25.40
C ASP A 15 -13.10 41.60 25.64
N LEU A 16 -14.33 41.60 26.15
CA LEU A 16 -15.11 40.38 26.46
C LEU A 16 -16.26 40.11 25.48
N ILE A 17 -16.27 38.90 24.93
CA ILE A 17 -17.24 38.39 23.97
C ILE A 17 -18.35 37.62 24.71
N PRO A 18 -19.64 37.97 24.57
CA PRO A 18 -20.73 37.21 25.19
C PRO A 18 -20.86 35.81 24.57
N ILE A 19 -21.24 34.80 25.38
CA ILE A 19 -21.31 33.39 24.98
C ILE A 19 -22.02 33.13 23.64
N GLY A 20 -23.10 33.87 23.33
CA GLY A 20 -23.82 33.73 22.06
C GLY A 20 -23.05 34.21 20.82
N ALA A 21 -22.16 35.20 20.97
CA ALA A 21 -21.26 35.65 19.91
C ALA A 21 -19.99 34.78 19.84
N PHE A 22 -19.47 34.34 20.98
CA PHE A 22 -18.33 33.43 21.05
C PHE A 22 -18.65 32.05 20.45
N ALA A 23 -19.87 31.53 20.69
CA ALA A 23 -20.42 30.34 20.04
C ALA A 23 -20.35 30.45 18.50
N ARG A 24 -20.88 31.53 17.93
CA ARG A 24 -20.86 31.76 16.47
C ARG A 24 -19.43 31.89 15.92
N ARG A 25 -18.51 32.53 16.63
CA ARG A 25 -17.10 32.72 16.20
C ARG A 25 -16.26 31.45 16.29
N SER A 26 -16.45 30.63 17.34
CA SER A 26 -15.76 29.35 17.51
C SER A 26 -16.40 28.20 16.69
N GLY A 27 -17.66 28.36 16.29
CA GLY A 27 -18.46 27.31 15.66
C GLY A 27 -18.93 26.23 16.63
N LEU A 28 -18.96 26.53 17.94
CA LEU A 28 -19.54 25.69 18.99
C LEU A 28 -20.96 26.15 19.34
N THR A 29 -21.76 25.29 19.96
CA THR A 29 -23.06 25.71 20.52
C THR A 29 -22.88 26.35 21.89
N ALA A 30 -23.78 27.25 22.28
CA ALA A 30 -23.79 27.81 23.64
C ALA A 30 -24.13 26.77 24.74
N SER A 31 -24.54 25.55 24.35
CA SER A 31 -24.64 24.41 25.27
C SER A 31 -23.27 23.75 25.46
N ALA A 32 -22.56 23.45 24.36
CA ALA A 32 -21.20 22.89 24.40
C ALA A 32 -20.21 23.80 25.17
N LEU A 33 -20.34 25.12 25.04
CA LEU A 33 -19.51 26.08 25.81
C LEU A 33 -19.77 26.07 27.32
N ARG A 34 -20.98 25.69 27.78
CA ARG A 34 -21.26 25.46 29.20
C ARG A 34 -20.67 24.12 29.63
N PHE A 35 -20.92 23.06 28.85
CA PHE A 35 -20.37 21.74 29.11
C PHE A 35 -18.83 21.71 29.21
N TYR A 36 -18.11 22.47 28.38
CA TYR A 36 -16.64 22.59 28.48
C TYR A 36 -16.15 23.51 29.60
N ASP A 37 -17.01 24.36 30.16
CA ASP A 37 -16.74 25.11 31.38
C ASP A 37 -16.94 24.20 32.61
N ASP A 38 -18.07 23.50 32.66
CA ASP A 38 -18.39 22.50 33.69
C ASP A 38 -17.33 21.37 33.73
N SER A 39 -16.77 20.99 32.56
CA SER A 39 -15.65 20.03 32.46
C SER A 39 -14.26 20.67 32.57
N GLY A 40 -14.15 21.98 32.87
CA GLY A 40 -12.90 22.72 33.05
C GLY A 40 -12.07 22.99 31.78
N LEU A 41 -12.38 22.35 30.65
CA LEU A 41 -11.61 22.34 29.40
C LEU A 41 -11.52 23.73 28.72
N LEU A 42 -12.58 24.53 28.83
CA LEU A 42 -12.70 25.89 28.30
C LEU A 42 -13.58 26.76 29.21
N ARG A 43 -13.00 27.19 30.34
CA ARG A 43 -13.65 28.11 31.29
C ARG A 43 -13.86 29.51 30.67
N PRO A 44 -14.97 30.20 30.98
CA PRO A 44 -15.17 31.59 30.59
C PRO A 44 -14.21 32.51 31.34
N ALA A 45 -13.86 33.63 30.73
CA ALA A 45 -13.06 34.67 31.36
C ALA A 45 -13.84 35.43 32.45
N ASN A 46 -15.18 35.51 32.34
CA ASN A 46 -16.04 36.07 33.37
C ASN A 46 -17.42 35.39 33.38
N VAL A 47 -18.02 35.28 34.56
CA VAL A 47 -19.41 34.86 34.78
C VAL A 47 -20.10 35.93 35.61
N ASP A 48 -21.15 36.54 35.05
CA ASP A 48 -22.00 37.50 35.75
C ASP A 48 -22.65 36.83 36.97
N ALA A 49 -22.39 37.39 38.16
CA ALA A 49 -22.84 36.85 39.44
C ALA A 49 -24.35 37.01 39.72
N ALA A 50 -25.04 37.88 38.98
CA ALA A 50 -26.49 38.10 39.10
C ALA A 50 -27.30 37.33 38.05
N SER A 51 -26.75 37.15 36.83
CA SER A 51 -27.46 36.50 35.71
C SER A 51 -26.91 35.14 35.28
N GLY A 52 -25.73 34.73 35.78
CA GLY A 52 -25.02 33.53 35.34
C GLY A 52 -24.51 33.59 33.89
N TYR A 53 -24.53 34.78 33.28
CA TYR A 53 -24.15 34.98 31.89
C TYR A 53 -22.63 34.90 31.70
N ARG A 54 -22.19 34.16 30.67
CA ARG A 54 -20.79 33.82 30.44
C ARG A 54 -20.17 34.68 29.35
N TYR A 55 -18.94 35.13 29.59
CA TYR A 55 -18.14 35.95 28.70
C TYR A 55 -16.74 35.34 28.52
N TYR A 56 -16.19 35.49 27.32
CA TYR A 56 -14.90 34.88 26.92
C TYR A 56 -14.03 35.94 26.24
N HIS A 57 -12.71 35.87 26.41
CA HIS A 57 -11.78 36.74 25.68
C HIS A 57 -11.60 36.27 24.21
N ALA A 58 -11.02 37.13 23.37
CA ALA A 58 -10.84 36.87 21.95
C ALA A 58 -9.75 35.82 21.64
N ASP A 59 -8.74 35.69 22.49
CA ASP A 59 -7.67 34.69 22.43
C ASP A 59 -8.19 33.26 22.66
N GLN A 60 -9.17 33.09 23.56
CA GLN A 60 -9.81 31.80 23.85
C GLN A 60 -10.47 31.15 22.62
N LEU A 61 -10.70 31.89 21.52
CA LEU A 61 -11.26 31.36 20.29
C LEU A 61 -10.38 30.29 19.65
N GLU A 62 -9.05 30.40 19.73
CA GLU A 62 -8.15 29.39 19.15
C GLU A 62 -8.29 28.06 19.89
N ARG A 63 -8.24 28.09 21.23
CA ARG A 63 -8.51 26.92 22.08
C ARG A 63 -9.90 26.34 21.81
N ALA A 64 -10.93 27.18 21.66
CA ALA A 64 -12.29 26.74 21.35
C ALA A 64 -12.41 26.05 19.98
N VAL A 65 -11.72 26.55 18.95
CA VAL A 65 -11.66 25.93 17.62
C VAL A 65 -10.87 24.62 17.66
N ALA A 66 -9.78 24.55 18.44
CA ALA A 66 -9.01 23.32 18.65
C ALA A 66 -9.83 22.24 19.36
N VAL A 67 -10.50 22.55 20.50
CA VAL A 67 -11.45 21.65 21.18
C VAL A 67 -12.50 21.12 20.20
N ARG A 68 -13.09 22.01 19.37
CA ARG A 68 -14.08 21.62 18.36
C ARG A 68 -13.53 20.64 17.33
N ARG A 69 -12.32 20.88 16.81
CA ARG A 69 -11.66 20.01 15.82
C ARG A 69 -11.35 18.64 16.41
N LEU A 70 -10.73 18.60 17.60
CA LEU A 70 -10.36 17.36 18.28
C LEU A 70 -11.59 16.52 18.66
N ARG A 71 -12.66 17.16 19.17
CA ARG A 71 -13.95 16.47 19.39
C ARG A 71 -14.67 16.05 18.10
N GLY A 72 -14.34 16.65 16.96
CA GLY A 72 -14.76 16.20 15.63
C GLY A 72 -14.06 14.92 15.17
N LEU A 73 -12.91 14.57 15.74
CA LEU A 73 -12.24 13.27 15.61
C LEU A 73 -12.73 12.26 16.68
N GLU A 74 -13.89 12.50 17.30
CA GLU A 74 -14.45 11.75 18.43
C GLU A 74 -13.58 11.67 19.70
N MET A 75 -12.40 12.30 19.72
CA MET A 75 -11.35 12.18 20.75
C MET A 75 -11.86 12.40 22.18
N PRO A 76 -11.67 11.45 23.12
CA PRO A 76 -12.16 11.58 24.50
C PRO A 76 -11.65 12.85 25.20
N LEU A 77 -12.49 13.47 26.04
CA LEU A 77 -12.17 14.75 26.69
C LEU A 77 -10.81 14.77 27.45
N PRO A 78 -10.39 13.71 28.18
CA PRO A 78 -9.06 13.70 28.83
C PRO A 78 -7.90 13.73 27.82
N VAL A 79 -8.08 13.15 26.64
CA VAL A 79 -7.08 13.19 25.56
C VAL A 79 -7.06 14.59 24.91
N VAL A 80 -8.24 15.20 24.70
CA VAL A 80 -8.33 16.60 24.24
C VAL A 80 -7.67 17.56 25.23
N GLU A 81 -7.81 17.33 26.55
CA GLU A 81 -7.14 18.12 27.58
C GLU A 81 -5.61 17.97 27.52
N ASN A 82 -5.10 16.74 27.42
CA ASN A 82 -3.66 16.47 27.28
C ASN A 82 -3.06 17.10 26.02
N VAL A 83 -3.72 16.95 24.87
CA VAL A 83 -3.33 17.56 23.58
C VAL A 83 -3.27 19.09 23.67
N LEU A 84 -4.11 19.70 24.51
CA LEU A 84 -4.18 21.15 24.74
C LEU A 84 -3.35 21.64 25.95
N ALA A 85 -2.53 20.77 26.54
CA ALA A 85 -1.67 21.06 27.69
C ALA A 85 -0.20 20.70 27.46
N THR A 86 0.15 20.11 26.30
CA THR A 86 1.49 19.62 25.97
C THR A 86 2.12 20.35 24.78
N ASP A 87 3.37 20.02 24.45
CA ASP A 87 4.09 20.63 23.32
C ASP A 87 3.55 20.15 21.95
N PRO A 88 3.75 20.90 20.85
CA PRO A 88 3.20 20.53 19.54
C PRO A 88 3.62 19.15 19.01
N ALA A 89 4.82 18.66 19.36
CA ALA A 89 5.32 17.36 18.89
C ALA A 89 4.83 16.18 19.75
N HIS A 90 4.45 16.40 21.01
CA HIS A 90 3.68 15.42 21.78
C HIS A 90 2.18 15.48 21.46
N ALA A 91 1.63 16.67 21.23
CA ALA A 91 0.24 16.88 20.80
C ALA A 91 -0.05 16.20 19.45
N ALA A 92 0.86 16.28 18.48
CA ALA A 92 0.75 15.56 17.21
C ALA A 92 0.67 14.04 17.43
N ARG A 93 1.60 13.45 18.18
CA ARG A 93 1.62 12.01 18.48
C ARG A 93 0.33 11.52 19.14
N LEU A 94 -0.22 12.26 20.10
CA LEU A 94 -1.50 11.93 20.73
C LEU A 94 -2.71 11.99 19.76
N ILE A 95 -2.63 12.80 18.70
CA ILE A 95 -3.62 12.81 17.62
C ILE A 95 -3.41 11.59 16.71
N ASP A 96 -2.18 11.31 16.31
CA ASP A 96 -1.82 10.19 15.42
C ASP A 96 -2.16 8.82 16.07
N GLU A 97 -1.85 8.64 17.36
CA GLU A 97 -2.20 7.45 18.16
C GLU A 97 -3.72 7.25 18.24
N HIS A 98 -4.49 8.33 18.43
CA HIS A 98 -5.95 8.27 18.47
C HIS A 98 -6.57 7.98 17.09
N VAL A 99 -5.99 8.53 16.02
CA VAL A 99 -6.40 8.24 14.63
C VAL A 99 -6.09 6.77 14.27
N ALA A 100 -4.91 6.26 14.63
CA ALA A 100 -4.57 4.84 14.45
C ALA A 100 -5.56 3.93 15.20
N SER A 101 -5.87 4.25 16.47
CA SER A 101 -6.86 3.51 17.27
C SER A 101 -8.28 3.54 16.66
N LEU A 102 -8.67 4.64 16.01
CA LEU A 102 -9.93 4.72 15.25
C LEU A 102 -9.93 3.78 14.05
N SER A 103 -8.86 3.79 13.24
CA SER A 103 -8.72 2.91 12.08
C SER A 103 -8.76 1.44 12.47
N THR A 104 -7.97 1.01 13.46
CA THR A 104 -7.97 -0.39 13.94
C THR A 104 -9.37 -0.85 14.35
N ARG A 105 -10.11 -0.04 15.11
CA ARG A 105 -11.49 -0.36 15.52
C ARG A 105 -12.48 -0.36 14.35
N ALA A 106 -12.28 0.48 13.34
CA ALA A 106 -13.09 0.46 12.13
C ALA A 106 -12.88 -0.85 11.35
N ASP A 107 -11.65 -1.34 11.24
CA ASP A 107 -11.32 -2.56 10.50
C ASP A 107 -11.64 -3.84 11.28
N GLU A 108 -11.59 -3.82 12.61
CA GLU A 108 -12.21 -4.85 13.48
C GLU A 108 -13.73 -4.92 13.26
N ALA A 109 -14.44 -3.79 13.34
CA ALA A 109 -15.88 -3.74 13.13
C ALA A 109 -16.28 -4.17 11.70
N ARG A 110 -15.48 -3.82 10.69
CA ARG A 110 -15.65 -4.22 9.30
C ARG A 110 -15.52 -5.74 9.12
N ARG A 111 -14.44 -6.34 9.65
CA ARG A 111 -14.22 -7.80 9.64
C ARG A 111 -15.32 -8.56 10.37
N ALA A 112 -15.73 -8.08 11.55
CA ALA A 112 -16.84 -8.66 12.29
C ALA A 112 -18.16 -8.60 11.49
N ALA A 113 -18.47 -7.46 10.87
CA ALA A 113 -19.66 -7.29 10.03
C ALA A 113 -19.65 -8.19 8.78
N VAL A 114 -18.47 -8.54 8.25
CA VAL A 114 -18.33 -9.50 7.14
C VAL A 114 -18.57 -10.93 7.59
N GLY A 115 -17.98 -11.37 8.71
CA GLY A 115 -18.24 -12.70 9.28
C GLY A 115 -19.72 -12.91 9.60
N ILE A 116 -20.38 -11.90 10.18
CA ILE A 116 -21.83 -11.91 10.44
C ILE A 116 -22.63 -12.01 9.14
N LYS A 117 -22.26 -11.27 8.08
CA LYS A 117 -22.95 -11.35 6.77
C LYS A 117 -22.84 -12.75 6.16
N ALA A 118 -21.64 -13.34 6.12
CA ALA A 118 -21.44 -14.67 5.54
C ALA A 118 -22.25 -15.76 6.28
N ALA A 119 -22.29 -15.70 7.62
CA ALA A 119 -23.11 -16.59 8.42
C ALA A 119 -24.62 -16.41 8.18
N LEU A 120 -25.08 -15.18 7.89
CA LEU A 120 -26.48 -14.88 7.56
C LEU A 120 -26.87 -15.24 6.13
N THR A 121 -25.95 -15.22 5.16
CA THR A 121 -26.24 -15.56 3.75
C THR A 121 -26.03 -17.04 3.43
N GLY A 122 -25.60 -17.87 4.40
CA GLY A 122 -25.40 -19.30 4.20
C GLY A 122 -24.45 -19.63 3.05
N THR A 123 -23.40 -18.81 2.89
CA THR A 123 -22.49 -18.88 1.74
C THR A 123 -21.10 -19.30 2.20
N ASP A 124 -20.59 -20.43 1.71
CA ASP A 124 -19.23 -20.93 2.01
C ASP A 124 -18.09 -20.07 1.41
N ALA A 125 -18.43 -18.87 0.89
CA ALA A 125 -17.50 -17.95 0.26
C ALA A 125 -17.07 -16.87 1.27
N VAL A 126 -15.83 -16.97 1.76
CA VAL A 126 -15.24 -16.04 2.73
C VAL A 126 -14.72 -14.79 1.99
N PRO A 127 -15.22 -13.58 2.26
CA PRO A 127 -14.72 -12.38 1.59
C PRO A 127 -13.30 -12.03 2.06
N VAL A 128 -12.39 -11.90 1.10
CA VAL A 128 -10.96 -11.68 1.30
C VAL A 128 -10.66 -10.18 1.29
N ALA A 129 -10.76 -9.55 0.11
CA ALA A 129 -10.48 -8.14 -0.11
C ALA A 129 -11.29 -7.54 -1.27
N THR A 130 -11.48 -6.22 -1.27
CA THR A 130 -11.96 -5.43 -2.42
C THR A 130 -10.78 -4.74 -3.09
N VAL A 131 -10.72 -4.75 -4.42
CA VAL A 131 -9.67 -4.11 -5.22
C VAL A 131 -10.21 -3.50 -6.52
N LYS A 132 -9.45 -2.58 -7.11
CA LYS A 132 -9.70 -2.09 -8.48
C LYS A 132 -9.39 -3.20 -9.49
N GLY A 133 -10.37 -3.60 -10.30
CA GLY A 133 -10.25 -4.77 -11.20
C GLY A 133 -9.16 -4.62 -12.27
N HIS A 134 -8.96 -3.41 -12.79
CA HIS A 134 -7.88 -3.11 -13.74
C HIS A 134 -6.48 -3.15 -13.09
N VAL A 135 -6.35 -2.73 -11.82
CA VAL A 135 -5.09 -2.79 -11.07
C VAL A 135 -4.75 -4.24 -10.72
N LEU A 136 -5.73 -5.02 -10.25
CA LEU A 136 -5.59 -6.45 -9.99
C LEU A 136 -5.17 -7.20 -11.27
N ALA A 137 -5.86 -6.93 -12.39
CA ALA A 137 -5.55 -7.58 -13.65
C ALA A 137 -4.13 -7.25 -14.13
N ALA A 138 -3.69 -5.99 -14.03
CA ALA A 138 -2.31 -5.62 -14.35
C ALA A 138 -1.29 -6.31 -13.43
N ALA A 139 -1.55 -6.40 -12.12
CA ALA A 139 -0.68 -7.10 -11.17
C ALA A 139 -0.55 -8.60 -11.47
N ILE A 140 -1.67 -9.26 -11.81
CA ILE A 140 -1.69 -10.66 -12.25
C ILE A 140 -0.87 -10.84 -13.54
N ASP A 141 -1.07 -9.96 -14.54
CA ASP A 141 -0.32 -9.95 -15.81
C ASP A 141 1.19 -9.83 -15.58
N GLN A 142 1.60 -8.95 -14.65
CA GLN A 142 3.00 -8.67 -14.33
C GLN A 142 3.74 -9.85 -13.68
N VAL A 143 3.05 -10.72 -12.94
CA VAL A 143 3.65 -11.93 -12.33
C VAL A 143 3.41 -13.19 -13.15
N LEU A 144 2.37 -13.27 -13.98
CA LEU A 144 2.07 -14.44 -14.82
C LEU A 144 3.18 -14.80 -15.82
N VAL A 145 4.08 -13.87 -16.15
CA VAL A 145 5.27 -14.16 -16.97
C VAL A 145 6.32 -15.01 -16.25
N ALA A 146 6.20 -15.13 -14.92
CA ALA A 146 7.12 -15.87 -14.06
C ALA A 146 6.54 -17.22 -13.58
N THR A 147 5.39 -17.68 -14.08
CA THR A 147 4.92 -19.06 -13.80
C THR A 147 5.66 -20.07 -14.67
N GLY A 148 6.06 -21.22 -14.12
CA GLY A 148 6.67 -22.32 -14.86
C GLY A 148 5.76 -23.55 -15.01
N GLU A 149 6.15 -24.49 -15.86
CA GLU A 149 5.47 -25.80 -15.98
C GLU A 149 6.30 -26.88 -15.29
N SER A 150 5.67 -27.69 -14.42
CA SER A 150 6.32 -28.80 -13.69
C SER A 150 5.28 -29.76 -13.11
N ASP A 151 5.33 -31.03 -13.51
CA ASP A 151 4.49 -32.09 -12.94
C ASP A 151 4.85 -32.40 -11.47
N GLU A 152 6.11 -32.23 -11.10
CA GLU A 152 6.60 -32.42 -9.73
C GLU A 152 6.12 -31.29 -8.78
N HIS A 153 5.97 -30.08 -9.31
CA HIS A 153 5.65 -28.88 -8.54
C HIS A 153 4.47 -28.09 -9.16
N PRO A 154 3.25 -28.66 -9.28
CA PRO A 154 2.17 -28.04 -10.08
C PRO A 154 1.78 -26.62 -9.64
N ALA A 155 1.98 -26.28 -8.37
CA ALA A 155 1.75 -24.94 -7.83
C ALA A 155 2.56 -23.83 -8.53
N ILE A 156 3.68 -24.13 -9.20
CA ILE A 156 4.48 -23.10 -9.91
C ILE A 156 3.87 -22.68 -11.26
N SER A 157 2.87 -23.42 -11.76
CA SER A 157 2.06 -23.05 -12.94
C SER A 157 1.01 -21.97 -12.64
N GLY A 158 0.83 -21.65 -11.36
CA GLY A 158 -0.15 -20.69 -10.87
C GLY A 158 0.47 -19.47 -10.19
N VAL A 159 -0.37 -18.49 -9.88
CA VAL A 159 0.01 -17.32 -9.09
C VAL A 159 -0.44 -17.53 -7.66
N HIS A 160 0.49 -17.53 -6.72
CA HIS A 160 0.17 -17.50 -5.29
C HIS A 160 -0.32 -16.12 -4.89
N ILE A 161 -1.42 -16.05 -4.14
CA ILE A 161 -1.98 -14.81 -3.62
C ILE A 161 -2.12 -14.91 -2.11
N GLU A 162 -1.49 -13.99 -1.40
CA GLU A 162 -1.65 -13.77 0.04
C GLU A 162 -2.39 -12.45 0.29
N SER A 163 -3.48 -12.49 1.04
CA SER A 163 -4.15 -11.29 1.57
C SER A 163 -3.79 -11.13 3.04
N GLY A 164 -3.03 -10.08 3.35
CA GLY A 164 -2.77 -9.61 4.70
C GLY A 164 -3.74 -8.49 5.12
N PRO A 165 -3.48 -7.82 6.26
CA PRO A 165 -4.30 -6.69 6.72
C PRO A 165 -4.19 -5.46 5.80
N GLU A 166 -2.98 -5.12 5.36
CA GLU A 166 -2.65 -3.87 4.65
C GLU A 166 -2.36 -4.08 3.15
N ALA A 167 -2.20 -5.33 2.72
CA ALA A 167 -1.62 -5.67 1.42
C ALA A 167 -2.21 -6.97 0.85
N LEU A 168 -2.40 -6.99 -0.47
CA LEU A 168 -2.62 -8.17 -1.29
C LEU A 168 -1.32 -8.44 -2.08
N THR A 169 -0.61 -9.51 -1.75
CA THR A 169 0.66 -9.89 -2.38
C THR A 169 0.41 -11.01 -3.38
N LEU A 170 0.88 -10.84 -4.62
CA LEU A 170 0.83 -11.82 -5.69
C LEU A 170 2.24 -12.29 -6.01
N VAL A 171 2.45 -13.60 -6.13
CA VAL A 171 3.77 -14.21 -6.29
C VAL A 171 3.74 -15.32 -7.35
N ALA A 172 4.73 -15.35 -8.24
CA ALA A 172 4.91 -16.40 -9.23
C ALA A 172 6.40 -16.78 -9.37
N THR A 173 6.67 -18.04 -9.69
CA THR A 173 8.03 -18.55 -9.92
C THR A 173 8.04 -19.72 -10.89
N ASP A 174 9.16 -19.88 -11.60
CA ASP A 174 9.47 -21.00 -12.51
C ASP A 174 10.75 -21.75 -12.08
N ARG A 175 11.24 -21.43 -10.87
CA ARG A 175 12.54 -21.77 -10.25
C ARG A 175 13.75 -20.95 -10.75
N TYR A 176 13.66 -20.27 -11.90
CA TYR A 176 14.72 -19.41 -12.43
C TYR A 176 14.50 -17.93 -12.11
N ARG A 177 13.24 -17.55 -11.82
CA ARG A 177 12.87 -16.24 -11.28
C ARG A 177 11.76 -16.34 -10.25
N LEU A 178 11.64 -15.29 -9.43
CA LEU A 178 10.58 -15.12 -8.44
C LEU A 178 10.07 -13.67 -8.53
N SER A 179 8.87 -13.47 -9.06
CA SER A 179 8.22 -12.15 -9.14
C SER A 179 7.23 -11.99 -7.99
N ILE A 180 7.37 -10.89 -7.24
CA ILE A 180 6.52 -10.51 -6.11
C ILE A 180 5.92 -9.13 -6.41
N ARG A 181 4.58 -9.06 -6.40
CA ARG A 181 3.80 -7.86 -6.71
C ARG A 181 2.83 -7.55 -5.57
N THR A 182 2.97 -6.40 -4.94
CA THR A 182 2.12 -5.98 -3.82
C THR A 182 1.10 -4.94 -4.27
N LEU A 183 -0.14 -5.07 -3.81
CA LEU A 183 -1.21 -4.10 -4.00
C LEU A 183 -1.81 -3.68 -2.66
N VAL A 184 -2.10 -2.39 -2.48
CA VAL A 184 -2.97 -1.92 -1.39
C VAL A 184 -4.43 -2.19 -1.77
N PRO A 185 -5.23 -2.90 -0.94
CA PRO A 185 -6.64 -3.13 -1.22
C PRO A 185 -7.48 -1.86 -0.97
N ASP A 186 -8.61 -1.75 -1.67
CA ASP A 186 -9.63 -0.73 -1.38
C ASP A 186 -10.28 -0.99 0.00
N GLU A 187 -10.36 -2.26 0.39
CA GLU A 187 -11.01 -2.72 1.62
C GLU A 187 -10.56 -4.16 1.95
N THR A 188 -9.88 -4.38 3.09
CA THR A 188 -9.63 -5.72 3.61
C THR A 188 -10.87 -6.21 4.36
N LEU A 189 -11.45 -7.35 3.97
CA LEU A 189 -12.84 -7.67 4.34
C LEU A 189 -12.99 -8.70 5.47
N GLY A 190 -12.24 -9.80 5.50
CA GLY A 190 -12.58 -10.94 6.38
C GLY A 190 -11.42 -11.61 7.08
N ALA A 191 -10.49 -12.19 6.33
CA ALA A 191 -9.47 -13.10 6.85
C ALA A 191 -8.10 -12.85 6.22
N GLU A 192 -7.04 -13.20 6.96
CA GLU A 192 -5.78 -13.57 6.31
C GLU A 192 -6.03 -14.83 5.48
N TRP A 193 -5.68 -14.78 4.20
CA TRP A 193 -5.95 -15.88 3.26
C TRP A 193 -4.76 -16.04 2.32
N ALA A 194 -4.35 -17.29 2.08
CA ALA A 194 -3.28 -17.63 1.15
C ALA A 194 -3.72 -18.79 0.27
N GLY A 195 -3.54 -18.66 -1.05
CA GLY A 195 -3.90 -19.70 -2.01
C GLY A 195 -3.28 -19.49 -3.38
N THR A 196 -2.94 -20.59 -4.05
CA THR A 196 -2.39 -20.55 -5.41
C THR A 196 -3.49 -20.70 -6.43
N LEU A 197 -3.55 -19.79 -7.39
CA LEU A 197 -4.56 -19.75 -8.45
C LEU A 197 -4.02 -20.36 -9.74
N ASP A 198 -4.81 -21.23 -10.37
CA ASP A 198 -4.47 -21.85 -11.66
C ASP A 198 -4.15 -20.79 -12.75
N GLY A 199 -2.97 -20.90 -13.37
CA GLY A 199 -2.49 -19.90 -14.32
C GLY A 199 -3.23 -19.89 -15.67
N ALA A 200 -3.91 -20.97 -16.05
CA ALA A 200 -4.73 -20.99 -17.27
C ALA A 200 -6.09 -20.32 -17.01
N ASP A 201 -6.71 -20.62 -15.87
CA ASP A 201 -7.93 -19.92 -15.41
C ASP A 201 -7.66 -18.41 -15.30
N LEU A 202 -6.56 -18.00 -14.65
CA LEU A 202 -6.17 -16.59 -14.54
C LEU A 202 -6.04 -15.90 -15.90
N ARG A 203 -5.32 -16.52 -16.85
CA ARG A 203 -5.16 -15.98 -18.21
C ARG A 203 -6.52 -15.82 -18.92
N SER A 204 -7.48 -16.72 -18.67
CA SER A 204 -8.83 -16.61 -19.23
C SER A 204 -9.64 -15.45 -18.66
N VAL A 205 -9.57 -15.17 -17.34
CA VAL A 205 -10.40 -14.15 -16.67
C VAL A 205 -9.83 -12.73 -16.77
N LEU A 206 -8.52 -12.57 -17.04
CA LEU A 206 -7.84 -11.28 -17.18
C LEU A 206 -8.57 -10.29 -18.11
N GLY A 207 -9.07 -10.77 -19.25
CA GLY A 207 -9.75 -9.94 -20.27
C GLY A 207 -11.05 -9.30 -19.78
N GLU A 208 -11.70 -9.90 -18.78
CA GLU A 208 -12.85 -9.34 -18.10
C GLU A 208 -12.46 -8.54 -16.86
N LEU A 209 -11.50 -9.01 -16.04
CA LEU A 209 -11.03 -8.29 -14.85
C LEU A 209 -10.57 -6.86 -15.18
N ARG A 210 -9.81 -6.69 -16.29
CA ARG A 210 -9.40 -5.37 -16.81
C ARG A 210 -10.57 -4.40 -17.05
N ARG A 211 -11.79 -4.91 -17.26
CA ARG A 211 -13.01 -4.11 -17.52
C ARG A 211 -13.85 -3.84 -16.27
N ARG A 212 -13.49 -4.37 -15.11
CA ARG A 212 -14.22 -4.17 -13.85
C ARG A 212 -13.60 -3.00 -13.07
N HIS A 213 -14.41 -2.01 -12.70
CA HIS A 213 -13.95 -0.88 -11.89
C HIS A 213 -13.54 -1.32 -10.48
N VAL A 214 -14.38 -2.15 -9.84
CA VAL A 214 -14.15 -2.75 -8.52
C VAL A 214 -14.50 -4.24 -8.60
N VAL A 215 -13.71 -5.06 -7.91
CA VAL A 215 -13.84 -6.52 -7.79
C VAL A 215 -13.69 -6.90 -6.32
N GLN A 216 -14.54 -7.81 -5.83
CA GLN A 216 -14.39 -8.43 -4.52
C GLN A 216 -13.85 -9.85 -4.69
N LEU A 217 -12.79 -10.17 -3.94
CA LEU A 217 -12.20 -11.50 -3.86
C LEU A 217 -12.95 -12.28 -2.78
N GLU A 218 -13.46 -13.46 -3.11
CA GLU A 218 -14.20 -14.34 -2.20
C GLU A 218 -13.62 -15.75 -2.31
N ALA A 219 -13.10 -16.29 -1.22
CA ALA A 219 -12.49 -17.61 -1.18
C ALA A 219 -13.54 -18.70 -0.96
N LEU A 220 -13.56 -19.70 -1.84
CA LEU A 220 -14.32 -20.94 -1.71
C LEU A 220 -13.34 -22.10 -1.37
N PRO A 221 -13.83 -23.30 -1.00
CA PRO A 221 -12.95 -24.43 -0.65
C PRO A 221 -11.96 -24.87 -1.74
N ASP A 222 -12.29 -24.66 -3.02
CA ASP A 222 -11.56 -25.14 -4.19
C ASP A 222 -11.25 -24.04 -5.24
N ALA A 223 -11.68 -22.80 -5.01
CA ALA A 223 -11.54 -21.70 -5.95
C ALA A 223 -11.47 -20.32 -5.26
N LEU A 224 -10.89 -19.33 -5.94
CA LEU A 224 -11.12 -17.91 -5.65
C LEU A 224 -12.11 -17.34 -6.67
N ARG A 225 -13.12 -16.63 -6.16
CA ARG A 225 -14.16 -15.97 -6.96
C ARG A 225 -13.94 -14.46 -6.97
N PHE A 226 -13.87 -13.90 -8.16
CA PHE A 226 -13.81 -12.47 -8.42
C PHE A 226 -15.23 -11.96 -8.72
N ARG A 227 -15.93 -11.46 -7.70
CA ARG A 227 -17.30 -10.95 -7.84
C ARG A 227 -17.32 -9.48 -8.22
N ALA A 228 -18.04 -9.16 -9.30
CA ALA A 228 -18.49 -7.83 -9.66
C ALA A 228 -20.02 -7.74 -9.53
N ARG A 229 -20.62 -6.56 -9.79
CA ARG A 229 -22.05 -6.28 -9.53
C ARG A 229 -23.04 -7.32 -10.11
N GLU A 230 -22.79 -7.80 -11.32
CA GLU A 230 -23.73 -8.63 -12.10
C GLU A 230 -23.08 -9.93 -12.62
N SER A 231 -21.86 -10.25 -12.16
CA SER A 231 -21.05 -11.34 -12.72
C SER A 231 -20.00 -11.81 -11.73
N ALA A 232 -19.73 -13.11 -11.71
CA ALA A 232 -18.64 -13.70 -10.94
C ALA A 232 -17.73 -14.53 -11.85
N LEU A 233 -16.45 -14.18 -11.86
CA LEU A 233 -15.40 -14.96 -12.50
C LEU A 233 -14.81 -15.91 -11.44
N HIS A 234 -14.48 -17.14 -11.83
CA HIS A 234 -13.96 -18.16 -10.92
C HIS A 234 -12.60 -18.61 -11.40
N CYS A 235 -11.68 -18.85 -10.48
CA CYS A 235 -10.36 -19.40 -10.74
C CYS A 235 -10.09 -20.52 -9.74
N ARG A 236 -9.82 -21.73 -10.23
CA ARG A 236 -9.52 -22.90 -9.41
C ARG A 236 -8.25 -22.68 -8.60
N LEU A 237 -8.17 -23.33 -7.44
CA LEU A 237 -6.93 -23.43 -6.68
C LEU A 237 -6.02 -24.50 -7.33
N ALA A 238 -4.74 -24.18 -7.48
CA ALA A 238 -3.73 -25.08 -8.02
C ALA A 238 -3.30 -26.12 -6.96
N SER A 239 -3.02 -27.34 -7.41
CA SER A 239 -2.60 -28.45 -6.54
C SER A 239 -1.17 -28.27 -6.01
N GLY A 240 -0.93 -28.75 -4.78
CA GLY A 240 0.38 -28.75 -4.13
C GLY A 240 0.66 -27.49 -3.30
N ARG A 241 1.83 -27.43 -2.67
CA ARG A 241 2.27 -26.29 -1.85
C ARG A 241 3.17 -25.38 -2.68
N PHE A 242 2.89 -24.08 -2.68
CA PHE A 242 3.76 -23.08 -3.30
C PHE A 242 5.07 -22.92 -2.48
N PRO A 243 6.22 -22.63 -3.12
CA PRO A 243 7.47 -22.37 -2.41
C PRO A 243 7.36 -21.23 -1.39
N ASP A 244 8.15 -21.31 -0.31
CA ASP A 244 8.18 -20.25 0.71
C ASP A 244 8.93 -19.02 0.18
N HIS A 245 8.19 -18.15 -0.50
CA HIS A 245 8.74 -16.95 -1.12
C HIS A 245 9.35 -15.96 -0.10
N ARG A 246 8.89 -16.01 1.16
CA ARG A 246 9.39 -15.16 2.24
C ARG A 246 10.76 -15.66 2.69
N ALA A 247 10.91 -16.97 2.88
CA ALA A 247 12.21 -17.59 3.16
C ALA A 247 13.20 -17.42 2.00
N LEU A 248 12.75 -17.60 0.75
CA LEU A 248 13.56 -17.34 -0.45
C LEU A 248 14.05 -15.88 -0.49
N SER A 249 13.16 -14.90 -0.27
CA SER A 249 13.52 -13.48 -0.28
C SER A 249 14.43 -13.08 0.88
N ALA A 250 14.25 -13.69 2.07
CA ALA A 250 15.06 -13.42 3.25
C ALA A 250 16.45 -14.08 3.20
N ALA A 251 16.66 -15.09 2.36
CA ALA A 251 17.96 -15.71 2.12
C ALA A 251 18.86 -14.88 1.18
N VAL A 252 18.31 -13.89 0.47
CA VAL A 252 19.03 -13.05 -0.49
C VAL A 252 19.94 -12.05 0.23
N ALA A 253 21.23 -12.08 -0.11
CA ALA A 253 22.24 -11.16 0.42
C ALA A 253 21.93 -9.67 0.12
N PRO A 254 22.50 -8.70 0.88
CA PRO A 254 22.47 -7.30 0.46
C PRO A 254 23.23 -7.10 -0.87
N PRO A 255 22.79 -6.20 -1.76
CA PRO A 255 23.52 -5.90 -2.99
C PRO A 255 24.89 -5.27 -2.73
N VAL A 256 25.82 -5.59 -3.62
CA VAL A 256 27.19 -5.08 -3.66
C VAL A 256 27.33 -4.01 -4.73
N THR A 257 26.64 -4.19 -5.86
CA THR A 257 26.58 -3.24 -6.97
C THR A 257 25.12 -2.95 -7.31
N ARG A 258 24.82 -1.69 -7.63
CA ARG A 258 23.47 -1.21 -7.93
C ARG A 258 23.50 -0.42 -9.23
N VAL A 259 22.63 -0.80 -10.17
CA VAL A 259 22.54 -0.17 -11.50
C VAL A 259 21.17 0.47 -11.68
N VAL A 260 21.13 1.80 -11.88
CA VAL A 260 19.94 2.50 -12.38
C VAL A 260 20.04 2.59 -13.90
N VAL A 261 19.04 2.09 -14.62
CA VAL A 261 19.04 2.08 -16.09
C VAL A 261 17.65 2.31 -16.66
N ALA A 262 17.55 3.07 -17.75
CA ALA A 262 16.28 3.34 -18.42
C ALA A 262 15.67 2.04 -18.98
N LYS A 263 14.44 1.71 -18.55
CA LYS A 263 13.74 0.47 -18.91
C LYS A 263 13.68 0.25 -20.42
N ALA A 264 13.30 1.30 -21.16
CA ALA A 264 13.11 1.21 -22.61
C ALA A 264 14.41 0.87 -23.35
N SER A 265 15.53 1.43 -22.90
CA SER A 265 16.85 1.21 -23.52
C SER A 265 17.38 -0.19 -23.21
N LEU A 266 17.27 -0.67 -21.97
CA LEU A 266 17.64 -2.04 -21.63
C LEU A 266 16.72 -3.07 -22.32
N LEU A 267 15.42 -2.79 -22.40
CA LEU A 267 14.47 -3.68 -23.09
C LEU A 267 14.80 -3.79 -24.58
N ALA A 268 15.01 -2.66 -25.27
CA ALA A 268 15.38 -2.65 -26.69
C ALA A 268 16.74 -3.34 -26.96
N ALA A 269 17.69 -3.24 -26.03
CA ALA A 269 18.97 -3.94 -26.11
C ALA A 269 18.82 -5.47 -25.96
N LEU A 270 17.91 -5.92 -25.09
CA LEU A 270 17.56 -7.35 -24.94
C LEU A 270 16.73 -7.88 -26.11
N GLU A 271 15.81 -7.07 -26.67
CA GLU A 271 15.03 -7.40 -27.87
C GLU A 271 15.89 -7.46 -29.15
N ALA A 272 17.08 -6.84 -29.13
CA ALA A 272 18.08 -6.90 -30.20
C ALA A 272 19.16 -8.00 -29.99
N THR A 273 19.02 -8.85 -28.96
CA THR A 273 19.94 -9.95 -28.69
C THR A 273 19.45 -11.24 -29.37
N ASP A 274 20.22 -11.75 -30.34
CA ASP A 274 19.90 -13.01 -31.05
C ASP A 274 20.26 -14.29 -30.24
N ASP A 275 21.10 -14.17 -29.21
CA ASP A 275 21.57 -15.31 -28.39
C ASP A 275 20.55 -15.78 -27.33
N GLU A 276 20.57 -17.07 -27.00
CA GLU A 276 19.79 -17.60 -25.87
C GLU A 276 20.25 -17.06 -24.50
N THR A 277 21.53 -16.67 -24.39
CA THR A 277 22.15 -16.14 -23.17
C THR A 277 22.87 -14.83 -23.42
N VAL A 278 22.66 -13.85 -22.56
CA VAL A 278 23.31 -12.53 -22.58
C VAL A 278 24.13 -12.32 -21.31
N ARG A 279 25.27 -11.66 -21.45
CA ARG A 279 26.09 -11.16 -20.34
C ARG A 279 25.81 -9.69 -20.09
N LEU A 280 25.45 -9.35 -18.86
CA LEU A 280 25.44 -7.97 -18.37
C LEU A 280 26.80 -7.62 -17.76
N ARG A 281 27.34 -6.45 -18.13
CA ARG A 281 28.55 -5.84 -17.57
C ARG A 281 28.21 -4.45 -17.03
N ALA A 282 28.15 -4.32 -15.71
CA ALA A 282 28.04 -3.03 -15.04
C ALA A 282 29.44 -2.41 -14.91
N ARG A 283 29.59 -1.18 -15.42
CA ARG A 283 30.82 -0.38 -15.43
C ARG A 283 30.45 1.07 -15.05
N PRO A 284 31.41 1.96 -14.76
CA PRO A 284 31.11 3.38 -14.57
C PRO A 284 30.33 3.96 -15.76
N ASP A 285 29.23 4.65 -15.45
CA ASP A 285 28.32 5.35 -16.36
C ASP A 285 27.56 4.49 -17.42
N HIS A 286 27.76 3.17 -17.49
CA HIS A 286 27.06 2.31 -18.48
C HIS A 286 26.87 0.84 -18.06
N LEU A 287 25.85 0.23 -18.66
CA LEU A 287 25.55 -1.20 -18.64
C LEU A 287 25.72 -1.76 -20.06
N ALA A 288 26.76 -2.57 -20.27
CA ALA A 288 26.99 -3.24 -21.55
C ALA A 288 26.35 -4.64 -21.58
N LEU A 289 25.80 -5.01 -22.73
CA LEU A 289 25.27 -6.33 -23.08
C LEU A 289 26.26 -6.99 -24.05
N ALA A 290 26.68 -8.21 -23.74
CA ALA A 290 27.65 -8.95 -24.54
C ALA A 290 27.19 -10.40 -24.81
N SER A 291 27.56 -10.90 -25.98
CA SER A 291 27.29 -12.26 -26.44
C SER A 291 28.19 -13.31 -25.74
N PRO A 292 27.88 -14.61 -25.90
CA PRO A 292 28.73 -15.73 -25.50
C PRO A 292 30.19 -15.57 -25.95
N ASP A 293 30.42 -15.21 -27.21
CA ASP A 293 31.75 -15.06 -27.84
C ASP A 293 32.56 -13.84 -27.33
N GLY A 294 31.93 -12.95 -26.55
CA GLY A 294 32.55 -11.77 -25.97
C GLY A 294 32.42 -10.48 -26.77
N ALA A 295 31.76 -10.49 -27.93
CA ALA A 295 31.41 -9.26 -28.64
C ALA A 295 30.41 -8.41 -27.81
N GLU A 296 30.48 -7.10 -27.96
CA GLU A 296 29.52 -6.17 -27.36
C GLU A 296 28.35 -5.97 -28.31
N GLN A 297 27.15 -6.36 -27.88
CA GLN A 297 25.93 -6.29 -28.68
C GLN A 297 25.23 -4.94 -28.53
N ALA A 298 25.25 -4.38 -27.32
CA ALA A 298 24.71 -3.07 -27.00
C ALA A 298 25.39 -2.49 -25.75
N SER A 299 25.34 -1.16 -25.62
CA SER A 299 25.71 -0.45 -24.39
C SER A 299 24.67 0.62 -24.10
N VAL A 300 24.31 0.76 -22.82
CA VAL A 300 23.20 1.60 -22.36
C VAL A 300 23.67 2.48 -21.20
N ASP A 301 23.41 3.79 -21.27
CA ASP A 301 23.67 4.75 -20.20
C ASP A 301 23.04 4.27 -18.87
N ALA A 302 23.85 4.18 -17.81
CA ALA A 302 23.40 3.67 -16.52
C ALA A 302 24.19 4.26 -15.35
N VAL A 303 23.52 4.61 -14.24
CA VAL A 303 24.20 5.04 -13.02
C VAL A 303 24.55 3.81 -12.20
N VAL A 304 25.85 3.55 -12.00
CA VAL A 304 26.37 2.40 -11.27
C VAL A 304 26.98 2.83 -9.94
N ASP A 305 26.47 2.29 -8.84
CA ASP A 305 26.94 2.47 -7.47
C ASP A 305 27.48 1.14 -6.94
N GLY A 306 28.75 1.11 -6.51
CA GLY A 306 29.49 -0.11 -6.16
C GLY A 306 30.59 -0.48 -7.19
N PRO A 307 31.22 -1.66 -7.05
CA PRO A 307 32.27 -2.12 -7.97
C PRO A 307 31.70 -2.66 -9.28
N ASP A 308 32.53 -2.70 -10.32
CA ASP A 308 32.25 -3.39 -11.58
C ASP A 308 31.73 -4.83 -11.36
N ALA A 309 30.68 -5.22 -12.08
CA ALA A 309 30.06 -6.53 -11.98
C ALA A 309 29.79 -7.15 -13.35
N GLU A 310 29.93 -8.48 -13.45
CA GLU A 310 29.63 -9.27 -14.65
C GLU A 310 28.71 -10.44 -14.25
N VAL A 311 27.58 -10.58 -14.93
CA VAL A 311 26.53 -11.58 -14.62
C VAL A 311 25.92 -12.10 -15.93
N TRP A 312 25.67 -13.40 -16.02
CA TRP A 312 25.07 -14.04 -17.19
C TRP A 312 23.60 -14.39 -16.95
N PHE A 313 22.76 -14.24 -17.97
CA PHE A 313 21.35 -14.62 -17.92
C PHE A 313 20.92 -15.34 -19.20
N GLY A 314 20.03 -16.32 -19.08
CA GLY A 314 19.16 -16.68 -20.21
C GLY A 314 18.25 -15.49 -20.54
N VAL A 315 18.19 -15.09 -21.81
CA VAL A 315 17.36 -13.93 -22.24
C VAL A 315 15.89 -14.17 -21.90
N THR A 316 15.42 -15.41 -22.01
CA THR A 316 14.07 -15.86 -21.60
C THR A 316 13.75 -15.69 -20.12
N VAL A 317 14.76 -15.56 -19.24
CA VAL A 317 14.61 -15.24 -17.80
C VAL A 317 14.58 -13.72 -17.59
N LEU A 318 15.60 -13.02 -18.12
CA LEU A 318 15.84 -11.60 -17.89
C LEU A 318 14.86 -10.67 -18.63
N HIS A 319 14.59 -10.91 -19.91
CA HIS A 319 13.73 -10.05 -20.72
C HIS A 319 12.33 -9.88 -20.11
N PRO A 320 11.60 -10.95 -19.68
CA PRO A 320 10.31 -10.76 -19.03
C PRO A 320 10.38 -10.02 -17.68
N ALA A 321 11.47 -10.19 -16.92
CA ALA A 321 11.68 -9.46 -15.66
C ALA A 321 11.87 -7.95 -15.88
N VAL A 322 12.57 -7.56 -16.95
CA VAL A 322 12.69 -6.17 -17.42
C VAL A 322 11.36 -5.67 -17.98
N ALA A 323 10.67 -6.48 -18.80
CA ALA A 323 9.45 -6.09 -19.49
C ALA A 323 8.26 -5.82 -18.55
N THR A 324 8.05 -6.60 -17.48
CA THR A 324 6.91 -6.38 -16.56
C THR A 324 7.17 -5.36 -15.44
N ALA A 325 8.43 -4.99 -15.21
CA ALA A 325 8.83 -4.02 -14.18
C ALA A 325 8.15 -2.64 -14.35
N ILE A 326 7.98 -1.91 -13.24
CA ILE A 326 7.19 -0.67 -13.17
C ILE A 326 8.06 0.57 -13.39
N GLY A 327 7.49 1.58 -14.04
CA GLY A 327 8.11 2.90 -14.22
C GLY A 327 9.01 3.00 -15.47
N PRO A 328 9.58 4.19 -15.71
CA PRO A 328 10.53 4.43 -16.79
C PRO A 328 11.94 3.90 -16.48
N ASP A 329 12.32 3.89 -15.21
CA ASP A 329 13.69 3.59 -14.76
C ASP A 329 13.71 2.37 -13.84
N LEU A 330 14.65 1.47 -14.11
CA LEU A 330 14.85 0.23 -13.37
C LEU A 330 16.03 0.32 -12.42
N MET A 331 15.91 -0.41 -11.31
CA MET A 331 17.03 -0.74 -10.44
C MET A 331 17.36 -2.22 -10.60
N LEU A 332 18.64 -2.51 -10.87
CA LEU A 332 19.23 -3.84 -10.78
C LEU A 332 20.11 -3.88 -9.53
N ASP A 333 19.64 -4.55 -8.47
CA ASP A 333 20.43 -4.81 -7.26
C ASP A 333 21.23 -6.13 -7.49
N VAL A 334 22.56 -6.02 -7.63
CA VAL A 334 23.50 -7.10 -8.01
C VAL A 334 24.39 -7.49 -6.83
N ARG A 335 24.72 -8.77 -6.71
CA ARG A 335 25.36 -9.37 -5.50
C ARG A 335 26.64 -10.15 -5.80
N GLY A 336 26.72 -10.75 -6.97
CA GLY A 336 27.81 -11.59 -7.45
C GLY A 336 27.41 -12.29 -8.75
N PRO A 337 28.33 -12.98 -9.45
CA PRO A 337 28.07 -13.58 -10.76
C PRO A 337 27.05 -14.73 -10.71
N ASN A 338 26.94 -15.42 -9.57
CA ASN A 338 26.08 -16.59 -9.38
C ASN A 338 24.92 -16.34 -8.39
N GLU A 339 24.76 -15.09 -7.95
CA GLU A 339 23.75 -14.68 -6.96
C GLU A 339 22.55 -14.02 -7.66
N PRO A 340 21.30 -14.20 -7.18
CA PRO A 340 20.12 -13.60 -7.80
C PRO A 340 20.24 -12.08 -7.91
N VAL A 341 19.94 -11.52 -9.08
CA VAL A 341 19.79 -10.07 -9.27
C VAL A 341 18.33 -9.69 -9.02
N THR A 342 18.10 -8.59 -8.31
CA THR A 342 16.72 -8.06 -8.14
C THR A 342 16.47 -6.99 -9.19
N VAL A 343 15.53 -7.25 -10.10
CA VAL A 343 14.98 -6.27 -11.04
C VAL A 343 13.72 -5.65 -10.43
N ARG A 344 13.70 -4.33 -10.30
CA ARG A 344 12.55 -3.57 -9.75
C ARG A 344 12.52 -2.15 -10.33
N SER A 345 11.50 -1.37 -10.01
CA SER A 345 11.53 0.07 -10.31
C SER A 345 12.58 0.79 -9.46
N ALA A 346 13.14 1.88 -9.98
CA ALA A 346 13.93 2.81 -9.17
C ALA A 346 13.06 3.50 -8.11
N ASP A 347 11.85 3.92 -8.48
CA ASP A 347 10.95 4.75 -7.66
C ASP A 347 9.90 3.96 -6.85
N HIS A 348 9.51 2.76 -7.32
CA HIS A 348 8.37 2.00 -6.78
C HIS A 348 8.76 0.59 -6.31
N GLY A 349 8.67 0.34 -5.00
CA GLY A 349 8.99 -0.97 -4.42
C GLY A 349 7.96 -2.09 -4.71
N ASP A 350 6.77 -1.73 -5.20
CA ASP A 350 5.59 -2.60 -5.26
C ASP A 350 5.68 -3.78 -6.25
N LEU A 351 6.73 -3.85 -7.08
CA LEU A 351 7.07 -5.00 -7.92
C LEU A 351 8.59 -5.22 -7.88
N ALA A 352 8.98 -6.43 -7.46
CA ALA A 352 10.35 -6.92 -7.57
C ALA A 352 10.37 -8.32 -8.18
N THR A 353 11.30 -8.56 -9.09
CA THR A 353 11.60 -9.88 -9.66
C THR A 353 13.03 -10.24 -9.32
N LEU A 354 13.23 -11.33 -8.58
CA LEU A 354 14.53 -11.98 -8.50
C LEU A 354 14.73 -12.77 -9.80
N ALA A 355 15.86 -12.59 -10.46
CA ALA A 355 16.30 -13.40 -11.60
C ALA A 355 17.59 -14.14 -11.21
N MET A 356 17.60 -15.47 -11.37
CA MET A 356 18.80 -16.28 -11.19
C MET A 356 19.73 -16.10 -12.40
N PRO A 357 21.04 -15.91 -12.18
CA PRO A 357 22.03 -16.04 -13.24
C PRO A 357 22.08 -17.46 -13.81
N VAL A 358 22.68 -17.58 -14.99
CA VAL A 358 23.15 -18.87 -15.53
C VAL A 358 24.67 -18.95 -15.39
N GLU A 359 25.24 -20.15 -15.47
CA GLU A 359 26.70 -20.29 -15.61
C GLU A 359 27.15 -19.68 -16.96
N PRO A 360 28.38 -19.13 -17.05
CA PRO A 360 28.93 -18.68 -18.33
C PRO A 360 28.91 -19.82 -19.35
N PRO A 361 28.56 -19.55 -20.63
CA PRO A 361 28.74 -20.53 -21.70
C PRO A 361 30.20 -21.03 -21.72
N LEU A 362 30.39 -22.35 -21.82
CA LEU A 362 31.71 -22.95 -21.96
C LEU A 362 32.33 -22.50 -23.29
N ASP A 363 33.59 -22.07 -23.28
CA ASP A 363 34.34 -21.68 -24.48
C ASP A 363 34.28 -22.80 -25.53
N GLN A 364 33.65 -22.52 -26.68
CA GLN A 364 33.71 -23.39 -27.86
C GLN A 364 35.03 -23.14 -28.60
N ALA A 365 36.09 -23.79 -28.11
CA ALA A 365 37.47 -23.70 -28.59
C ALA A 365 37.76 -24.53 -29.87
#